data_AF-A0A1Q3TZ70-F1
#
_entry.id   AF-A0A1Q3TZ70-F1
#
_cell.length_a   1.000
_cell.length_b   1.000
_cell.length_c   1.000
_cell.angle_alpha   90.00
_cell.angle_beta   90.00
_cell.angle_gamma   90.00
#
_symmetry.space_group_name_H-M   'P 1'
#
loop_
_entity.id
_entity.type
_entity.pdbx_description
1 polymer ?
#
loop_
_entity_poly.entity_id
_entity_poly.type
_entity_poly.pdbx_seq_one_letter_code
_entity_poly.pdbx_strand_id
1 'polypeptide(L)'
;MKNTEVLNDLILINNDRIEGYNKAAKDAKDESLRSLFTDMAQQSATMVNELKQEVKLGEDDADDGTTLKGKIYRTWMDIKVAFGGDSRKALLESCEFGEDAAQRAYEAALDEPALSIDVRNVIQKQQMELKHAHDKIKSMRDAAQPA
;
A
#
# COMPACT_ATOMS: atom_id res chain seq x y z
N MET A 1 9.41 3.45 -20.11
CA MET A 1 8.32 4.42 -20.38
C MET A 1 6.98 4.14 -19.67
N LYS A 2 6.63 2.92 -19.22
CA LYS A 2 5.38 2.68 -18.43
C LYS A 2 5.60 1.94 -17.12
N ASN A 3 6.57 1.02 -17.09
CA ASN A 3 6.98 0.34 -15.85
C ASN A 3 7.38 1.34 -14.76
N THR A 4 8.30 2.27 -15.07
CA THR A 4 8.84 3.24 -14.11
C THR A 4 7.75 4.13 -13.49
N GLU A 5 6.78 4.60 -14.29
CA GLU A 5 5.69 5.43 -13.77
C GLU A 5 4.81 4.64 -12.80
N VAL A 6 4.38 3.44 -13.20
CA VAL A 6 3.55 2.56 -12.37
C VAL A 6 4.27 2.13 -11.09
N LEU A 7 5.55 1.76 -11.20
CA LEU A 7 6.37 1.39 -10.05
C LEU A 7 6.57 2.56 -9.10
N ASN A 8 6.82 3.78 -9.63
CA ASN A 8 6.94 4.98 -8.80
C ASN A 8 5.63 5.32 -8.09
N ASP A 9 4.48 5.14 -8.73
CA ASP A 9 3.18 5.31 -8.09
C ASP A 9 3.00 4.33 -6.92
N LEU A 10 3.30 3.04 -7.14
CA LEU A 10 3.21 2.03 -6.09
C LEU A 10 4.23 2.27 -4.97
N ILE A 11 5.41 2.83 -5.28
CA ILE A 11 6.39 3.27 -4.27
C ILE A 11 5.81 4.40 -3.42
N LEU A 12 5.18 5.41 -4.04
CA LEU A 12 4.55 6.52 -3.31
C LEU A 12 3.43 6.01 -2.40
N ILE A 13 2.58 5.12 -2.90
CA ILE A 13 1.53 4.46 -2.13
C ILE A 13 2.10 3.74 -0.91
N ASN A 14 3.16 2.94 -1.08
CA ASN A 14 3.76 2.24 0.04
C ASN A 14 4.48 3.17 1.01
N ASN A 15 5.07 4.28 0.55
CA ASN A 15 5.65 5.28 1.46
C ASN A 15 4.57 5.95 2.33
N ASP A 16 3.41 6.28 1.77
CA ASP A 16 2.29 6.81 2.56
C ASP A 16 1.75 5.78 3.57
N ARG A 17 1.70 4.50 3.17
CA ARG A 17 1.39 3.40 4.10
C ARG A 17 2.39 3.35 5.25
N ILE A 18 3.70 3.43 4.96
CA ILE A 18 4.76 3.44 5.98
C ILE A 18 4.56 4.62 6.95
N GLU A 19 4.32 5.83 6.44
CA GLU A 19 4.10 7.00 7.27
C GLU A 19 2.85 6.85 8.15
N GLY A 20 1.72 6.47 7.54
CA GLY A 20 0.45 6.27 8.23
C GLY A 20 0.53 5.21 9.32
N TYR A 21 1.12 4.06 9.03
CA TYR A 21 1.27 2.98 10.00
C TYR A 21 2.30 3.27 11.08
N ASN A 22 3.42 3.94 10.78
CA ASN A 22 4.36 4.37 11.80
C ASN A 22 3.72 5.36 12.78
N LYS A 23 2.93 6.31 12.26
CA LYS A 23 2.17 7.24 13.09
C LYS A 23 1.14 6.51 13.94
N ALA A 24 0.34 5.63 13.34
CA ALA A 24 -0.65 4.84 14.07
C ALA A 24 -0.01 3.95 15.15
N ALA A 25 1.14 3.32 14.88
CA ALA A 25 1.89 2.51 15.84
C ALA A 25 2.38 3.34 17.03
N LYS A 26 2.83 4.58 16.79
CA LYS A 26 3.27 5.50 17.84
C LYS A 26 2.14 5.94 18.76
N ASP A 27 0.95 6.17 18.20
CA ASP A 27 -0.22 6.67 18.92
C ASP A 27 -1.07 5.53 19.53
N ALA A 28 -0.84 4.28 19.11
CA ALA A 28 -1.57 3.11 19.58
C ALA A 28 -1.31 2.81 21.07
N LYS A 29 -2.38 2.80 21.86
CA LYS A 29 -2.36 2.38 23.27
C LYS A 29 -2.48 0.86 23.44
N ASP A 30 -3.07 0.19 22.46
CA ASP A 30 -3.25 -1.26 22.42
C ASP A 30 -2.01 -1.90 21.79
N GLU A 31 -1.35 -2.79 22.55
CA GLU A 31 -0.12 -3.44 22.11
C GLU A 31 -0.29 -4.31 20.86
N SER A 32 -1.45 -4.96 20.71
CA SER A 32 -1.73 -5.79 19.53
C SER A 32 -1.94 -4.93 18.28
N LEU A 33 -2.55 -3.74 18.41
CA LEU A 33 -2.65 -2.79 17.31
C LEU A 33 -1.29 -2.20 16.95
N ARG A 34 -0.49 -1.84 17.96
CA ARG A 34 0.87 -1.34 17.75
C ARG A 34 1.70 -2.37 16.97
N SER A 35 1.67 -3.64 17.38
CA SER A 35 2.36 -4.73 16.67
C SER A 35 1.85 -4.86 15.23
N LEU A 36 0.54 -4.85 15.02
CA LEU A 36 -0.05 -4.92 13.69
C LEU A 36 0.45 -3.77 12.80
N PHE A 37 0.42 -2.53 13.28
CA PHE A 37 0.83 -1.37 12.50
C PHE A 37 2.34 -1.39 12.20
N THR A 38 3.18 -1.83 13.15
CA THR A 38 4.60 -2.06 12.89
C THR A 38 4.82 -3.11 11.79
N ASP A 39 4.08 -4.23 11.82
CA ASP A 39 4.17 -5.26 10.78
C ASP A 39 3.77 -4.69 9.40
N MET A 40 2.72 -3.87 9.33
CA MET A 40 2.25 -3.26 8.07
C MET A 40 3.25 -2.25 7.50
N ALA A 41 3.88 -1.44 8.37
CA ALA A 41 4.94 -0.53 7.96
C ALA A 41 6.15 -1.30 7.43
N GLN A 42 6.53 -2.40 8.08
CA GLN A 42 7.65 -3.24 7.64
C GLN A 42 7.36 -3.96 6.32
N GLN A 43 6.15 -4.48 6.13
CA GLN A 43 5.71 -5.07 4.86
C GLN A 43 5.81 -4.04 3.73
N SER A 44 5.28 -2.84 3.96
CA SER A 44 5.30 -1.75 2.98
C SER A 44 6.73 -1.32 2.63
N ALA A 45 7.64 -1.29 3.61
CA ALA A 45 9.07 -1.01 3.37
C ALA A 45 9.75 -2.08 2.50
N THR A 46 9.44 -3.36 2.73
CA THR A 46 9.90 -4.45 1.87
C THR A 46 9.40 -4.27 0.44
N MET A 47 8.12 -3.96 0.26
CA MET A 47 7.51 -3.72 -1.06
C MET A 47 8.17 -2.54 -1.78
N VAL A 48 8.44 -1.43 -1.09
CA VAL A 48 9.19 -0.29 -1.66
C VAL A 48 10.56 -0.71 -2.18
N ASN A 49 11.28 -1.55 -1.43
CA ASN A 49 12.61 -2.00 -1.84
C ASN A 49 12.55 -2.89 -3.09
N GLU A 50 11.60 -3.82 -3.15
CA GLU A 50 11.37 -4.66 -4.33
C GLU A 50 11.01 -3.81 -5.56
N LEU A 51 10.07 -2.86 -5.42
CA LEU A 51 9.67 -1.97 -6.51
C LEU A 51 10.83 -1.09 -6.99
N LYS A 52 11.64 -0.56 -6.07
CA LYS A 52 12.85 0.23 -6.41
C LYS A 52 13.90 -0.60 -7.14
N GLN A 53 14.00 -1.90 -6.84
CA GLN A 53 14.89 -2.79 -7.57
C GLN A 53 14.45 -2.95 -9.01
N GLU A 54 13.14 -3.14 -9.25
CA GLU A 54 12.57 -3.19 -10.60
C GLU A 54 12.75 -1.87 -11.38
N VAL A 55 12.61 -0.72 -10.70
CA VAL A 55 12.90 0.59 -11.32
C VAL A 55 14.35 0.67 -11.80
N LYS A 56 15.32 0.33 -10.95
CA LYS A 56 16.75 0.36 -11.30
C LYS A 56 17.10 -0.57 -12.47
N LEU A 57 16.50 -1.75 -12.52
CA LEU A 57 16.68 -2.69 -13.63
C LEU A 57 16.12 -2.14 -14.96
N GLY A 58 15.12 -1.25 -14.89
CA GLY A 58 14.55 -0.56 -16.05
C GLY A 58 15.19 0.78 -16.41
N GLU A 59 16.02 1.37 -15.54
CA GLU A 59 16.71 2.65 -15.77
C GLU A 59 17.89 2.56 -16.75
N ASP A 60 18.41 1.36 -17.03
CA ASP A 60 19.37 1.14 -18.13
C ASP A 60 18.76 1.47 -19.52
N ASP A 61 17.44 1.69 -19.60
CA ASP A 61 16.66 1.85 -20.84
C ASP A 61 15.80 3.15 -20.93
N ALA A 62 15.93 4.17 -20.05
CA ALA A 62 14.98 5.31 -20.10
C ALA A 62 15.49 6.74 -19.77
N ASP A 63 15.05 7.66 -20.64
CA ASP A 63 15.14 9.13 -20.62
C ASP A 63 14.04 9.79 -19.75
N ASP A 64 14.30 11.04 -19.34
CA ASP A 64 13.65 11.78 -18.25
C ASP A 64 12.23 12.27 -18.58
N GLY A 65 11.25 11.88 -17.76
CA GLY A 65 9.96 12.56 -17.71
C GLY A 65 8.84 11.76 -17.07
N THR A 66 8.10 12.37 -16.13
CA THR A 66 6.81 11.83 -15.70
C THR A 66 5.89 12.85 -15.07
N THR A 67 4.63 12.85 -15.51
CA THR A 67 3.50 13.56 -14.88
C THR A 67 2.46 12.54 -14.43
N LEU A 68 2.15 12.52 -13.13
CA LEU A 68 1.23 11.62 -12.44
C LEU A 68 -0.24 11.94 -12.78
N LYS A 69 -0.88 11.28 -13.76
CA LYS A 69 -2.33 11.47 -14.03
C LYS A 69 -3.03 10.17 -14.43
N GLY A 70 -3.84 9.59 -13.53
CA GLY A 70 -4.58 8.35 -13.79
C GLY A 70 -5.48 7.87 -12.64
N LYS A 71 -6.01 6.64 -12.76
CA LYS A 71 -6.79 5.96 -11.70
C LYS A 71 -5.95 5.75 -10.42
N ILE A 72 -4.67 5.45 -10.57
CA ILE A 72 -3.74 5.23 -9.47
C ILE A 72 -3.61 6.48 -8.58
N TYR A 73 -3.53 7.68 -9.17
CA TYR A 73 -3.48 8.94 -8.42
C TYR A 73 -4.72 9.21 -7.55
N ARG A 74 -5.92 8.83 -8.02
CA ARG A 74 -7.13 8.94 -7.19
C ARG A 74 -7.10 7.99 -6.01
N THR A 75 -6.71 6.75 -6.26
CA THR A 75 -6.58 5.75 -5.21
C THR A 75 -5.49 6.13 -4.19
N TRP A 76 -4.39 6.72 -4.64
CA TRP A 76 -3.36 7.28 -3.77
C TRP A 76 -3.91 8.34 -2.80
N MET A 77 -4.79 9.24 -3.27
CA MET A 77 -5.45 10.21 -2.38
C MET A 77 -6.33 9.53 -1.31
N ASP A 78 -7.01 8.43 -1.65
CA ASP A 78 -7.83 7.67 -0.68
C ASP A 78 -6.97 7.09 0.45
N ILE A 79 -5.74 6.66 0.17
CA ILE A 79 -4.82 6.11 1.19
C ILE A 79 -4.43 7.18 2.21
N LYS A 80 -4.17 8.42 1.76
CA LYS A 80 -3.80 9.51 2.66
C LYS A 80 -4.88 9.89 3.66
N VAL A 81 -6.15 9.69 3.31
CA VAL A 81 -7.29 10.04 4.19
C VAL A 81 -7.71 8.89 5.12
N ALA A 82 -7.15 7.70 4.95
CA ALA A 82 -7.63 6.48 5.61
C ALA A 82 -7.32 6.41 7.12
N PHE A 83 -6.33 7.12 7.63
CA PHE A 83 -5.83 6.93 9.01
C PHE A 83 -6.52 7.87 10.02
N GLY A 84 -7.36 7.32 10.91
CA GLY A 84 -8.02 8.03 12.00
C GLY A 84 -8.84 7.14 12.95
N GLY A 85 -9.39 7.71 14.02
CA GLY A 85 -10.31 7.03 14.95
C GLY A 85 -9.78 6.87 16.38
N ASP A 86 -10.70 6.85 17.35
CA ASP A 86 -10.38 6.83 18.80
C ASP A 86 -10.64 5.49 19.48
N SER A 87 -11.34 4.56 18.83
CA SER A 87 -11.60 3.22 19.34
C SER A 87 -10.84 2.18 18.54
N ARG A 88 -10.58 1.00 19.13
CA ARG A 88 -9.96 -0.13 18.43
C ARG A 88 -10.67 -0.46 17.13
N LYS A 89 -12.00 -0.53 17.17
CA LYS A 89 -12.82 -0.84 15.99
C LYS A 89 -12.70 0.24 14.92
N ALA A 90 -12.80 1.52 15.30
CA ALA A 90 -12.66 2.64 14.37
C ALA A 90 -11.26 2.68 13.72
N LEU A 91 -10.20 2.44 14.49
CA LEU A 91 -8.83 2.35 13.96
C LEU A 91 -8.69 1.20 12.94
N LEU A 92 -9.29 0.04 13.23
CA LEU A 92 -9.27 -1.11 12.33
C LEU A 92 -10.11 -0.88 11.06
N GLU A 93 -11.27 -0.20 11.17
CA GLU A 93 -12.08 0.24 10.02
C GLU A 93 -11.31 1.20 9.11
N SER A 94 -10.63 2.18 9.71
CA SER A 94 -9.75 3.11 9.02
C SER A 94 -8.60 2.39 8.29
N CYS A 95 -7.97 1.42 8.95
CA CYS A 95 -6.93 0.60 8.33
C CYS A 95 -7.47 -0.22 7.16
N GLU A 96 -8.62 -0.88 7.33
CA GLU A 96 -9.24 -1.68 6.26
C GLU A 96 -9.55 -0.82 5.04
N PHE A 97 -10.08 0.40 5.23
CA PHE A 97 -10.31 1.33 4.14
C PHE A 97 -9.01 1.71 3.40
N GLY A 98 -7.92 1.92 4.13
CA GLY A 98 -6.60 2.17 3.55
C GLY A 98 -6.06 0.96 2.76
N GLU A 99 -6.25 -0.25 3.28
CA GLU A 99 -5.88 -1.48 2.59
C GLU A 99 -6.71 -1.72 1.32
N ASP A 100 -8.01 -1.45 1.36
CA ASP A 100 -8.89 -1.49 0.20
C ASP A 100 -8.43 -0.51 -0.89
N ALA A 101 -8.01 0.69 -0.49
CA ALA A 101 -7.42 1.64 -1.43
C ALA A 101 -6.11 1.09 -2.01
N ALA A 102 -5.20 0.55 -1.20
CA ALA A 102 -3.99 -0.08 -1.73
C ALA A 102 -4.29 -1.22 -2.71
N GLN A 103 -5.27 -2.09 -2.43
CA GLN A 103 -5.72 -3.13 -3.35
C GLN A 103 -6.16 -2.57 -4.71
N ARG A 104 -7.01 -1.54 -4.71
CA ARG A 104 -7.47 -0.86 -5.94
C ARG A 104 -6.32 -0.23 -6.72
N ALA A 105 -5.28 0.25 -6.03
CA ALA A 105 -4.14 0.86 -6.69
C ALA A 105 -3.28 -0.19 -7.40
N TYR A 106 -3.06 -1.34 -6.76
CA TYR A 106 -2.39 -2.47 -7.37
C TYR A 106 -3.19 -3.07 -8.52
N GLU A 107 -4.52 -3.15 -8.41
CA GLU A 107 -5.39 -3.58 -9.52
C GLU A 107 -5.27 -2.61 -10.71
N ALA A 108 -5.36 -1.31 -10.46
CA ALA A 108 -5.19 -0.29 -11.50
C ALA A 108 -3.80 -0.33 -12.14
N ALA A 109 -2.75 -0.65 -11.37
CA ALA A 109 -1.41 -0.87 -11.90
C ALA A 109 -1.37 -2.10 -12.82
N LEU A 110 -2.00 -3.21 -12.44
CA LEU A 110 -2.05 -4.44 -13.25
C LEU A 110 -2.89 -4.31 -14.52
N ASP A 111 -3.83 -3.38 -14.56
CA ASP A 111 -4.60 -3.04 -15.76
C ASP A 111 -3.74 -2.33 -16.83
N GLU A 112 -2.54 -1.84 -16.49
CA GLU A 112 -1.68 -1.17 -17.46
C GLU A 112 -1.15 -2.16 -18.53
N PRO A 113 -1.46 -1.92 -19.82
CA PRO A 113 -1.29 -2.92 -20.88
C PRO A 113 0.18 -3.16 -21.29
N ALA A 114 1.12 -2.33 -20.84
CA ALA A 114 2.52 -2.38 -21.26
C ALA A 114 3.49 -2.72 -20.13
N LEU A 115 3.02 -3.38 -19.07
CA LEU A 115 3.89 -3.92 -18.03
C LEU A 115 4.69 -5.11 -18.55
N SER A 116 6.00 -5.13 -18.28
CA SER A 116 6.80 -6.34 -18.49
C SER A 116 6.31 -7.49 -17.61
N ILE A 117 6.60 -8.72 -18.01
CA ILE A 117 6.19 -9.93 -17.29
C ILE A 117 6.74 -9.92 -15.86
N ASP A 118 8.02 -9.57 -15.69
CA ASP A 118 8.67 -9.55 -14.38
C ASP A 118 8.03 -8.53 -13.44
N VAL A 119 7.81 -7.30 -13.91
CA VAL A 119 7.12 -6.25 -13.14
C VAL A 119 5.70 -6.68 -12.78
N ARG A 120 4.97 -7.26 -13.73
CA ARG A 120 3.61 -7.78 -13.48
C ARG A 120 3.62 -8.85 -12.38
N ASN A 121 4.59 -9.77 -12.40
CA ASN A 121 4.72 -10.80 -11.37
C ASN A 121 4.99 -10.21 -9.98
N VAL A 122 5.87 -9.20 -9.89
CA VAL A 122 6.15 -8.50 -8.62
C VAL A 122 4.90 -7.81 -8.08
N ILE A 123 4.17 -7.07 -8.94
CA ILE A 123 2.94 -6.38 -8.54
C ILE A 123 1.85 -7.38 -8.11
N GLN A 124 1.68 -8.50 -8.81
CA GLN A 124 0.71 -9.55 -8.44
C GLN A 124 1.06 -10.19 -7.09
N LYS A 125 2.33 -10.50 -6.86
CA LYS A 125 2.81 -11.04 -5.58
C LYS A 125 2.47 -10.08 -4.44
N GLN A 126 2.82 -8.81 -4.59
CA GLN A 126 2.56 -7.80 -3.56
C GLN A 126 1.06 -7.56 -3.35
N GLN A 127 0.24 -7.54 -4.41
CA GLN A 127 -1.22 -7.45 -4.29
C GLN A 127 -1.79 -8.58 -3.43
N MET A 128 -1.29 -9.82 -3.60
CA MET A 128 -1.69 -10.97 -2.80
C MET A 128 -1.27 -10.81 -1.32
N GLU A 129 -0.04 -10.34 -1.07
CA GLU A 129 0.44 -10.07 0.29
C GLU A 129 -0.38 -8.97 1.00
N LEU A 130 -0.72 -7.90 0.28
CA LEU A 130 -1.62 -6.86 0.76
C LEU A 130 -3.03 -7.41 1.02
N LYS A 131 -3.48 -8.39 0.24
CA LYS A 131 -4.80 -9.00 0.43
C LYS A 131 -4.84 -9.80 1.73
N HIS A 132 -3.76 -10.51 2.03
CA HIS A 132 -3.63 -11.20 3.32
C HIS A 132 -3.60 -10.23 4.50
N ALA A 133 -2.91 -9.09 4.36
CA ALA A 133 -2.92 -8.02 5.37
C ALA A 133 -4.33 -7.44 5.58
N HIS A 134 -5.02 -7.10 4.49
CA HIS A 134 -6.42 -6.66 4.51
C HIS A 134 -7.32 -7.67 5.26
N ASP A 135 -7.25 -8.94 4.88
CA ASP A 135 -8.12 -9.98 5.46
C ASP A 135 -7.83 -10.20 6.97
N LYS A 136 -6.56 -10.04 7.40
CA LYS A 136 -6.17 -10.03 8.82
C LYS A 136 -6.80 -8.84 9.56
N ILE A 137 -6.70 -7.63 9.02
CA ILE A 137 -7.28 -6.41 9.62
C ILE A 137 -8.80 -6.56 9.74
N LYS A 138 -9.45 -7.00 8.66
CA LYS A 138 -10.88 -7.26 8.63
C LYS A 138 -11.32 -8.26 9.70
N SER A 139 -10.59 -9.37 9.85
CA SER A 139 -10.87 -10.35 10.91
C SER A 139 -10.72 -9.75 12.32
N MET A 140 -9.71 -8.90 12.54
CA MET A 140 -9.51 -8.21 13.82
C MET A 140 -10.61 -7.20 14.10
N ARG A 141 -11.09 -6.49 13.07
CA ARG A 141 -12.20 -5.55 13.14
C ARG A 141 -13.50 -6.27 13.52
N ASP A 142 -13.80 -7.37 12.84
CA ASP A 142 -15.02 -8.14 13.07
C ASP A 142 -15.06 -8.74 14.49
N ALA A 143 -13.88 -9.08 15.04
CA ALA A 143 -13.74 -9.52 16.43
C ALA A 143 -13.78 -8.38 17.46
N ALA A 144 -13.63 -7.11 17.05
CA ALA A 144 -13.70 -5.97 17.95
C ALA A 144 -15.16 -5.65 18.29
N GLN A 145 -15.50 -5.65 19.57
CA GLN A 145 -16.82 -5.23 20.03
C GLN A 145 -17.07 -3.75 19.66
N PRO A 146 -18.28 -3.38 19.23
CA PRO A 146 -18.66 -1.97 19.19
C PRO A 146 -18.52 -1.38 20.60
N ALA A 147 -18.03 -0.14 20.68
CA ALA A 147 -17.91 0.60 21.93
C ALA A 147 -19.26 0.73 22.65
#